data_AF-A0A3A4VCU5-F1
#
_entry.id   AF-A0A3A4VCU5-F1
#
_cell.length_a   1.000
_cell.length_b   1.000
_cell.length_c   1.000
_cell.angle_alpha   90.00
_cell.angle_beta   90.00
_cell.angle_gamma   90.00
#
_symmetry.space_group_name_H-M   'P 1'
#
loop_
_entity.id
_entity.type
_entity.pdbx_description
1 polymer ?
#
loop_
_entity_poly.entity_id
_entity_poly.type
_entity_poly.pdbx_seq_one_letter_code
_entity_poly.pdbx_strand_id
1 'polypeptide(L)'
;MVREQLRGQLSGFIDFIRERGVMGLAIGFVLGGAVSKVTTSFSTDIVNPTLSYFFGGTGRLGDLMLGSVAIGKFLAATLDFFILALTVYLIFKVLKLDRLDKKKEETIV
;
A
#
# COMPACT_ATOMS: atom_id res chain seq x y z
N MET A 1 41.39 -20.02 5.74
CA MET A 1 40.30 -21.02 5.69
C MET A 1 38.91 -20.42 5.98
N VAL A 2 38.65 -19.80 7.15
CA VAL A 2 37.30 -19.27 7.50
C VAL A 2 36.77 -18.16 6.55
N ARG A 3 37.63 -17.26 6.06
CA ARG A 3 37.23 -16.16 5.16
C ARG A 3 36.73 -16.63 3.78
N GLU A 4 37.10 -17.83 3.35
CA GLU A 4 36.73 -18.37 2.04
C GLU A 4 35.40 -19.11 2.08
N GLN A 5 35.11 -19.85 3.15
CA GLN A 5 33.79 -20.44 3.38
C GLN A 5 32.70 -19.38 3.56
N LEU A 6 33.00 -18.28 4.27
CA LEU A 6 32.08 -17.15 4.41
C LEU A 6 31.73 -16.50 3.06
N ARG A 7 32.73 -16.33 2.18
CA ARG A 7 32.49 -15.82 0.83
C ARG A 7 31.64 -16.76 -0.02
N GLY A 8 31.85 -18.08 0.09
CA GLY A 8 31.04 -19.08 -0.61
C GLY A 8 29.58 -19.10 -0.17
N GLN A 9 29.31 -18.98 1.14
CA GLN A 9 27.94 -18.90 1.67
C GLN A 9 27.24 -17.59 1.30
N LEU A 10 27.96 -16.46 1.32
CA LEU A 10 27.44 -15.16 0.89
C LEU A 10 27.14 -15.13 -0.61
N SER A 11 28.00 -15.70 -1.47
CA SER A 11 27.71 -15.77 -2.91
C SER A 11 26.50 -16.64 -3.18
N GLY A 12 26.43 -17.84 -2.57
CA GLY A 12 25.28 -18.73 -2.73
C GLY A 12 23.95 -18.12 -2.28
N PHE A 13 23.98 -17.27 -1.24
CA PHE A 13 22.80 -16.52 -0.81
C PHE A 13 22.40 -15.41 -1.79
N ILE A 14 23.37 -14.65 -2.32
CA ILE A 14 23.11 -13.61 -3.32
C ILE A 14 22.56 -14.24 -4.61
N ASP A 15 23.12 -15.38 -5.02
CA ASP A 15 22.68 -16.12 -6.20
C ASP A 15 21.25 -16.65 -6.02
N PHE A 16 20.93 -17.20 -4.84
CA PHE A 16 19.57 -17.63 -4.50
C PHE A 16 18.54 -16.49 -4.56
N ILE A 17 18.86 -15.34 -3.97
CA ILE A 17 17.99 -14.15 -3.98
C ILE A 17 17.71 -13.68 -5.42
N ARG A 18 18.72 -13.77 -6.29
CA ARG A 18 18.63 -13.38 -7.70
C ARG A 18 17.83 -14.38 -8.53
N GLU A 19 18.08 -15.69 -8.39
CA GLU A 19 17.39 -16.75 -9.13
C GLU A 19 15.90 -16.85 -8.79
N ARG A 20 15.55 -16.64 -7.51
CA ARG A 20 14.18 -16.80 -7.03
C ARG A 20 13.34 -15.52 -7.16
N GLY A 21 13.86 -14.45 -7.76
CA GLY A 21 13.14 -13.18 -7.92
C GLY A 21 12.74 -12.51 -6.59
N VAL A 22 13.37 -12.91 -5.47
CA VAL A 22 13.02 -12.48 -4.11
C VAL A 22 13.25 -10.98 -3.92
N MET A 23 14.22 -10.40 -4.64
CA MET A 23 14.45 -8.95 -4.62
C MET A 23 13.21 -8.15 -5.01
N GLY A 24 12.50 -8.58 -6.07
CA GLY A 24 11.30 -7.91 -6.53
C GLY A 24 10.17 -7.98 -5.50
N LEU A 25 9.99 -9.15 -4.89
CA LEU A 25 9.00 -9.35 -3.82
C LEU A 25 9.31 -8.52 -2.57
N ALA A 26 10.58 -8.48 -2.15
CA ALA A 26 11.02 -7.71 -0.99
C ALA A 26 10.80 -6.20 -1.21
N ILE A 27 11.19 -5.68 -2.38
CA ILE A 27 10.99 -4.27 -2.73
C ILE A 27 9.49 -3.95 -2.82
N GLY A 28 8.70 -4.82 -3.45
CA GLY A 28 7.25 -4.66 -3.57
C GLY A 28 6.55 -4.64 -2.21
N PHE A 29 6.96 -5.49 -1.28
CA PHE A 29 6.39 -5.53 0.08
C PHE A 29 6.72 -4.26 0.87
N VAL A 30 7.98 -3.81 0.85
CA VAL A 30 8.42 -2.59 1.55
C VAL A 30 7.73 -1.35 0.99
N LEU A 31 7.68 -1.21 -0.34
CA LEU A 31 6.98 -0.10 -0.99
C LEU A 31 5.48 -0.16 -0.76
N GLY A 32 4.86 -1.35 -0.83
CA GLY A 32 3.43 -1.53 -0.55
C GLY A 32 3.06 -1.09 0.88
N GLY A 33 3.89 -1.43 1.86
CA GLY A 33 3.73 -0.97 3.24
C GLY A 33 3.83 0.54 3.39
N ALA A 34 4.78 1.18 2.70
CA ALA A 34 4.94 2.64 2.71
C ALA A 34 3.75 3.36 2.05
N VAL A 35 3.29 2.90 0.89
CA VAL A 35 2.13 3.46 0.17
C VAL A 35 0.85 3.33 0.99
N SER A 36 0.65 2.19 1.65
CA SER A 36 -0.48 1.97 2.56
C SER A 36 -0.49 2.98 3.72
N LYS A 37 0.67 3.24 4.34
CA LYS A 37 0.79 4.25 5.40
C LYS A 37 0.41 5.66 4.94
N VAL A 38 0.96 6.10 3.80
CA VAL A 38 0.66 7.44 3.23
C VAL A 38 -0.83 7.57 2.94
N THR A 39 -1.42 6.55 2.33
CA THR A 39 -2.84 6.55 1.98
C THR A 39 -3.74 6.52 3.22
N THR A 40 -3.34 5.77 4.24
CA THR A 40 -4.07 5.71 5.52
C THR A 40 -4.04 7.06 6.24
N SER A 41 -2.89 7.76 6.25
CA SER A 41 -2.79 9.12 6.80
C SER A 41 -3.68 10.08 6.02
N PHE A 42 -3.68 10.01 4.70
CA PHE A 42 -4.56 10.82 3.87
C PHE A 42 -6.05 10.60 4.20
N SER A 43 -6.49 9.34 4.32
CA SER A 43 -7.88 9.04 4.72
C SER A 43 -8.18 9.56 6.13
N THR A 44 -7.29 9.32 7.08
CA THR A 44 -7.52 9.63 8.50
C THR A 44 -7.46 11.13 8.79
N ASP A 45 -6.56 11.86 8.14
CA ASP A 45 -6.24 13.24 8.45
C ASP A 45 -7.01 14.24 7.57
N ILE A 46 -7.42 13.83 6.37
CA ILE A 46 -8.13 14.71 5.42
C ILE A 46 -9.56 14.24 5.20
N VAL A 47 -9.77 12.96 4.89
CA VAL A 47 -11.08 12.48 4.46
C VAL A 47 -12.03 12.29 5.64
N ASN A 48 -11.59 11.63 6.70
CA ASN A 48 -12.38 11.37 7.90
C ASN A 48 -12.86 12.65 8.62
N PRO A 49 -12.03 13.70 8.81
CA PRO A 49 -12.49 14.97 9.38
C PRO A 49 -13.49 15.69 8.46
N THR A 50 -13.25 15.66 7.15
CA THR A 50 -14.16 16.27 6.16
C THR A 50 -15.52 15.59 6.19
N LEU A 51 -15.56 14.25 6.20
CA LEU A 51 -16.80 13.49 6.29
C LEU A 51 -17.50 13.70 7.63
N SER A 52 -16.77 13.70 8.76
CA SER A 52 -17.32 13.98 10.09
C SER A 52 -17.97 15.37 10.17
N TYR A 53 -17.38 16.36 9.49
CA TYR A 53 -17.96 17.70 9.36
C TYR A 53 -19.29 17.69 8.57
N PHE A 54 -19.35 16.98 7.44
CA PHE A 54 -20.59 16.89 6.62
C PHE A 54 -21.70 16.05 7.27
N PHE A 55 -21.35 15.01 8.03
CA PHE A 55 -22.32 14.08 8.64
C PHE A 55 -22.75 14.46 10.07
N GLY A 56 -22.39 15.65 10.57
CA GLY A 56 -23.06 16.24 11.74
C GLY A 56 -22.20 16.56 12.96
N GLY A 57 -20.90 16.85 12.82
CA GLY A 57 -20.13 17.64 13.79
C GLY A 57 -19.91 17.03 15.19
N THR A 58 -20.49 15.88 15.52
CA THR A 58 -20.33 15.21 16.81
C THR A 58 -19.77 13.81 16.59
N GLY A 59 -18.46 13.69 16.79
CA GLY A 59 -17.78 12.40 16.88
C GLY A 59 -17.39 11.83 15.52
N ARG A 60 -16.32 11.03 15.54
CA ARG A 60 -15.86 10.28 14.38
C ARG A 60 -17.03 9.42 13.89
N LEU A 61 -17.11 9.06 12.60
CA LEU A 61 -18.11 8.07 12.13
C LEU A 61 -18.12 6.77 12.96
N GLY A 62 -16.99 6.45 13.63
CA GLY A 62 -16.85 5.36 14.60
C GLY A 62 -17.48 5.58 15.99
N ASP A 63 -17.83 6.81 16.35
CA ASP A 63 -18.47 7.19 17.63
C ASP A 63 -20.00 7.22 17.55
N LEU A 64 -20.59 6.96 16.36
CA LEU A 64 -22.02 6.69 16.22
C LEU A 64 -22.35 5.33 16.84
N MET A 65 -22.60 5.37 18.15
CA MET A 65 -23.12 4.24 18.92
C MET A 65 -24.65 4.24 18.84
N LEU A 66 -25.22 3.35 18.02
CA LEU A 66 -26.61 2.91 18.16
C LEU A 66 -26.64 1.79 19.21
N GLY A 67 -26.56 2.14 20.50
CA GLY A 67 -26.47 1.17 21.60
C GLY A 67 -25.05 0.62 21.82
N SER A 68 -24.88 -0.70 22.05
CA SER A 68 -23.58 -1.33 22.34
C SER A 68 -22.89 -1.97 21.13
N VAL A 69 -23.42 -1.80 19.92
CA VAL A 69 -22.86 -2.37 18.68
C VAL A 69 -22.24 -1.24 17.87
N ALA A 70 -20.93 -1.33 17.61
CA ALA A 70 -20.16 -0.34 16.87
C ALA A 70 -20.41 -0.41 15.35
N ILE A 71 -21.67 -0.23 14.92
CA ILE A 71 -22.06 -0.16 13.50
C ILE A 71 -21.32 0.98 12.79
N GLY A 72 -21.12 2.11 13.48
CA GLY A 72 -20.35 3.24 12.97
C GLY A 72 -18.89 2.90 12.66
N LYS A 73 -18.24 2.06 13.47
CA LYS A 73 -16.84 1.64 13.24
C LYS A 73 -16.72 0.74 12.01
N PHE A 74 -17.67 -0.16 11.80
CA PHE A 74 -17.70 -1.01 10.61
C PHE A 74 -17.94 -0.20 9.33
N LEU A 75 -18.90 0.74 9.37
CA LEU A 75 -19.19 1.62 8.24
C LEU A 75 -18.01 2.55 7.92
N ALA A 76 -17.36 3.11 8.94
CA ALA A 76 -16.15 3.90 8.79
C ALA A 76 -15.01 3.08 8.16
N ALA A 77 -14.78 1.85 8.64
CA ALA A 77 -13.75 0.96 8.07
C ALA A 77 -14.04 0.58 6.61
N THR A 78 -15.31 0.37 6.26
CA THR A 78 -15.73 0.11 4.88
C THR A 78 -15.47 1.34 4.00
N LEU A 79 -15.81 2.54 4.48
CA LEU A 79 -15.56 3.78 3.76
C LEU A 79 -14.06 4.05 3.58
N ASP A 80 -13.25 3.87 4.64
CA ASP A 80 -11.79 3.96 4.60
C ASP A 80 -11.20 2.99 3.57
N PHE A 81 -11.73 1.77 3.45
CA PHE A 81 -11.32 0.82 2.42
C PHE A 81 -11.58 1.34 1.00
N PHE A 82 -12.77 1.90 0.74
CA PHE A 82 -13.10 2.49 -0.55
C PHE A 82 -12.22 3.72 -0.88
N ILE A 83 -11.95 4.57 0.11
CA ILE A 83 -11.08 5.74 -0.05
C ILE A 83 -9.64 5.33 -0.32
N LEU A 84 -9.12 4.33 0.39
CA LEU A 84 -7.78 3.80 0.18
C LEU A 84 -7.64 3.20 -1.22
N ALA A 85 -8.62 2.41 -1.68
CA ALA A 85 -8.66 1.89 -3.03
C ALA A 85 -8.69 3.01 -4.09
N LEU A 86 -9.51 4.05 -3.88
CA LEU A 86 -9.61 5.20 -4.79
C LEU A 86 -8.32 6.02 -4.83
N THR A 87 -7.70 6.26 -3.69
CA THR A 87 -6.46 7.04 -3.58
C THR A 87 -5.29 6.31 -4.23
N VAL A 88 -5.14 5.01 -3.98
CA VAL A 88 -4.14 4.19 -4.66
C VAL A 88 -4.38 4.21 -6.17
N TYR A 89 -5.62 4.01 -6.63
CA TYR A 89 -5.96 4.11 -8.05
C TYR A 89 -5.58 5.46 -8.67
N LEU A 90 -5.89 6.57 -8.00
CA LEU A 90 -5.54 7.92 -8.45
C LEU A 90 -4.03 8.11 -8.56
N ILE A 91 -3.25 7.63 -7.59
CA ILE A 91 -1.78 7.73 -7.62
C ILE A 91 -1.23 6.95 -8.82
N PHE A 92 -1.66 5.70 -9.02
CA PHE A 92 -1.21 4.89 -10.16
C PHE A 92 -1.57 5.54 -11.50
N LYS A 93 -2.77 6.13 -11.60
CA LYS A 93 -3.25 6.85 -12.79
C LYS A 93 -2.50 8.16 -13.06
N VAL A 94 -2.22 8.96 -12.03
CA VAL A 94 -1.46 10.22 -12.14
C VAL A 94 -0.02 9.93 -12.57
N LEU A 95 0.58 8.87 -12.02
CA LEU A 95 1.92 8.43 -12.40
C LEU A 95 1.98 7.82 -13.82
N LYS A 96 0.84 7.65 -14.50
CA LYS A 96 0.75 7.10 -15.87
C LYS A 96 1.52 5.78 -16.01
N LEU A 97 1.53 4.94 -14.99
CA LEU A 97 2.22 3.65 -15.03
C LEU A 97 1.65 2.76 -16.15
N ASP A 98 0.39 2.96 -16.52
CA ASP A 98 -0.30 2.39 -17.70
C ASP A 98 0.40 2.67 -19.05
N ARG A 99 1.31 3.65 -19.10
CA ARG A 99 2.11 3.98 -20.30
C ARG A 99 3.50 3.34 -20.30
N LEU A 100 3.95 2.79 -19.16
CA LEU A 100 5.24 2.11 -19.07
C LEU A 100 5.19 0.69 -19.66
N ASP A 101 4.03 0.04 -19.60
CA ASP A 101 3.83 -1.27 -20.23
C ASP A 101 3.79 -1.19 -21.76
N LYS A 102 3.52 -0.01 -22.33
CA LYS A 102 3.47 0.19 -23.80
C LYS A 102 4.82 0.35 -24.48
N LYS A 103 5.94 0.36 -23.75
CA LYS A 103 7.27 0.67 -24.34
C LYS A 103 8.23 -0.53 -24.44
N LYS A 104 7.74 -1.77 -24.32
CA LYS A 104 8.58 -2.98 -24.40
C LYS A 104 8.16 -4.01 -25.45
N GLU A 105 7.29 -3.67 -26.40
CA GLU A 105 6.96 -4.54 -27.54
C GLU A 105 7.65 -4.17 -28.86
N GLU A 106 8.55 -3.18 -28.88
CA GLU A 106 9.38 -2.93 -30.07
C GLU A 106 10.86 -3.07 -29.73
N THR A 107 11.53 -3.96 -30.47
CA THR A 107 12.97 -4.31 -30.46
C THR A 107 13.35 -5.59 -29.70
N ILE A 108 12.94 -6.75 -30.22
CA ILE A 108 13.88 -7.83 -30.59
C ILE A 108 13.33 -8.43 -31.90
N VAL A 109 13.85 -7.94 -33.03
CA VAL A 109 13.92 -8.70 -34.29
C VAL A 109 15.35 -9.21 -34.38
#